data_AF-A0A523HJA1-F1
#
_entry.id   AF-A0A523HJA1-F1
#
_cell.length_a   1.000
_cell.length_b   1.000
_cell.length_c   1.000
_cell.angle_alpha   90.00
_cell.angle_beta   90.00
_cell.angle_gamma   90.00
#
_symmetry.space_group_name_H-M   'P 1'
#
loop_
_entity.id
_entity.type
_entity.pdbx_description
1 polymer ?
#
loop_
_entity_poly.entity_id
_entity_poly.type
_entity_poly.pdbx_seq_one_letter_code
_entity_poly.pdbx_strand_id
1 'polypeptide(L)'
;MGEQQGPGGQGGSEAAEASVGDAENQPTGAEISAGGQEARADPGSVETKDGSRFGRFIRRLLRWGVLLLVIFTLGVVAMHFVQVQPLRAERNDLTLSLVEAEETQQELQAEIDKLEGVEAENQVLTESIKQKEARLTLLNVLVDVTRAQLALAQDEPVGVAAALQATGEKLRSLRDLLGTSAAADLEGSRERLVLVLSEVDNDPFAAERDLEILANTILEIERELSGE
;
A
#
# COMPACT_ATOMS: atom_id res chain seq x y z
N MET A 1 -26.16 14.71 14.82
CA MET A 1 -25.01 14.38 13.95
C MET A 1 -23.90 14.00 14.90
N GLY A 2 -23.64 12.69 15.00
CA GLY A 2 -22.92 12.09 16.10
C GLY A 2 -21.41 12.06 15.85
N GLU A 3 -20.67 12.60 16.81
CA GLU A 3 -19.23 12.36 16.98
C GLU A 3 -19.04 10.92 17.47
N GLN A 4 -18.47 10.07 16.62
CA GLN A 4 -17.95 8.78 17.04
C GLN A 4 -16.49 8.96 17.48
N GLN A 5 -16.30 8.95 18.80
CA GLN A 5 -14.99 8.76 19.43
C GLN A 5 -14.55 7.31 19.22
N GLY A 6 -13.46 7.09 18.49
CA GLY A 6 -12.80 5.81 18.37
C GLY A 6 -11.90 5.53 19.60
N PRO A 7 -11.90 4.31 20.16
CA PRO A 7 -11.10 3.97 21.33
C PRO A 7 -9.64 3.73 20.95
N GLY A 8 -8.75 4.19 21.83
CA GLY A 8 -7.31 4.00 21.72
C GLY A 8 -6.90 2.52 21.73
N GLY A 9 -6.08 2.15 20.76
CA GLY A 9 -5.32 0.91 20.75
C GLY A 9 -3.93 1.15 21.34
N GLN A 10 -3.72 0.72 22.57
CA GLN A 10 -2.39 0.42 23.11
C GLN A 10 -1.89 -0.86 22.42
N GLY A 11 -0.99 -0.69 21.46
CA GLY A 11 -0.21 -1.78 20.87
C GLY A 11 1.18 -1.79 21.48
N GLY A 12 1.42 -2.70 22.43
CA GLY A 12 2.76 -3.11 22.80
C GLY A 12 3.35 -4.06 21.76
N SER A 13 4.62 -3.84 21.43
CA SER A 13 5.56 -4.84 20.88
C SER A 13 6.93 -4.18 21.09
N GLU A 14 7.72 -4.52 22.10
CA GLU A 14 8.38 -5.81 22.31
C GLU A 14 8.86 -6.40 20.99
N ALA A 15 10.03 -5.90 20.56
CA ALA A 15 10.92 -6.54 19.60
C ALA A 15 12.29 -6.65 20.28
N ALA A 16 12.47 -7.80 20.93
CA ALA A 16 13.78 -8.38 21.13
C ALA A 16 14.28 -8.93 19.79
N GLU A 17 15.55 -8.72 19.49
CA GLU A 17 16.51 -9.71 18.95
C GLU A 17 17.60 -9.04 18.09
N ALA A 18 18.81 -9.00 18.66
CA ALA A 18 20.06 -9.17 17.93
C ALA A 18 20.87 -10.15 18.79
N SER A 19 20.92 -11.44 18.47
CA SER A 19 21.75 -12.06 17.43
C SER A 19 23.22 -11.68 17.57
N VAL A 20 23.94 -12.40 18.44
CA VAL A 20 25.37 -12.66 18.27
C VAL A 20 25.58 -14.14 18.60
N GLY A 21 25.82 -14.91 17.54
CA GLY A 21 26.35 -16.26 17.66
C GLY A 21 27.83 -16.18 18.01
N ASP A 22 28.24 -17.05 18.93
CA ASP A 22 29.62 -17.49 19.00
C ASP A 22 29.63 -19.02 18.94
N ALA A 23 30.48 -19.49 18.05
CA ALA A 23 30.73 -20.87 17.74
C ALA A 23 31.49 -21.56 18.88
N GLU A 24 31.87 -22.81 18.64
CA GLU A 24 32.90 -23.55 19.37
C GLU A 24 32.38 -24.32 20.61
N ASN A 25 32.18 -25.64 20.46
CA ASN A 25 33.21 -26.60 20.87
C ASN A 25 32.67 -28.05 20.80
N GLN A 26 33.55 -28.97 20.40
CA GLN A 26 33.31 -30.40 20.18
C GLN A 26 33.04 -31.16 21.50
N PRO A 27 32.60 -32.43 21.45
CA PRO A 27 33.61 -33.48 21.38
C PRO A 27 33.28 -34.63 20.42
N THR A 28 34.29 -34.91 19.60
CA THR A 28 34.73 -36.23 19.15
C THR A 28 34.66 -37.31 20.24
N GLY A 29 34.22 -38.51 19.83
CA GLY A 29 35.04 -39.71 20.01
C GLY A 29 34.56 -40.75 21.02
N ALA A 30 34.34 -41.96 20.48
CA ALA A 30 34.54 -43.28 21.13
C ALA A 30 33.61 -43.62 22.31
N GLU A 31 33.13 -44.84 22.56
CA GLU A 31 33.68 -46.16 22.28
C GLU A 31 32.53 -47.16 22.04
N ILE A 32 32.66 -47.92 20.96
CA ILE A 32 32.05 -49.23 20.81
C ILE A 32 33.02 -50.20 21.50
N SER A 33 32.61 -50.86 22.57
CA SER A 33 33.39 -51.97 23.15
C SER A 33 32.54 -53.19 23.37
N ALA A 34 32.79 -54.16 22.49
CA ALA A 34 32.36 -55.53 22.56
C ALA A 34 33.32 -56.32 23.47
N GLY A 35 32.81 -57.34 24.15
CA GLY A 35 33.63 -58.41 24.72
C GLY A 35 33.23 -58.82 26.12
N GLY A 36 32.95 -60.11 26.31
CA GLY A 36 32.79 -60.68 27.66
C GLY A 36 32.03 -61.99 27.75
N GLN A 37 32.25 -62.92 26.82
CA GLN A 37 31.97 -64.33 27.05
C GLN A 37 33.17 -64.90 27.82
N GLU A 38 32.97 -65.40 29.04
CA GLU A 38 33.70 -66.60 29.50
C GLU A 38 32.98 -67.29 30.64
N ALA A 39 32.80 -68.59 30.43
CA ALA A 39 32.13 -69.52 31.30
C ALA A 39 33.10 -70.07 32.34
N ARG A 40 32.62 -70.32 33.56
CA ARG A 40 33.14 -71.40 34.41
C ARG A 40 32.03 -71.98 35.28
N ALA A 41 31.72 -73.24 34.99
CA ALA A 41 31.09 -74.21 35.89
C ALA A 41 31.98 -74.42 37.14
N ASP A 42 31.59 -74.98 38.28
CA ASP A 42 30.60 -75.98 38.73
C ASP A 42 30.77 -76.02 40.29
N PRO A 43 30.30 -76.99 41.09
CA PRO A 43 29.03 -77.72 41.18
C PRO A 43 28.38 -77.50 42.56
N GLY A 44 27.06 -77.75 42.69
CA GLY A 44 26.52 -77.97 44.03
C GLY A 44 25.02 -77.84 44.19
N SER A 45 24.37 -79.01 44.10
CA SER A 45 23.48 -79.49 45.16
C SER A 45 21.98 -79.10 45.11
N VAL A 46 21.20 -80.17 45.01
CA VAL A 46 19.94 -80.45 45.75
C VAL A 46 18.60 -80.11 45.07
N GLU A 47 18.00 -81.21 44.61
CA GLU A 47 16.56 -81.53 44.64
C GLU A 47 15.60 -80.78 43.71
N THR A 48 15.20 -81.55 42.69
CA THR A 48 13.91 -81.48 42.01
C THR A 48 12.75 -81.28 42.99
N LYS A 49 12.35 -80.04 43.23
CA LYS A 49 11.12 -79.73 43.95
C LYS A 49 9.93 -79.98 43.04
N ASP A 50 9.09 -80.91 43.50
CA ASP A 50 7.82 -81.35 42.95
C ASP A 50 7.07 -80.30 42.14
N GLY A 51 6.57 -80.76 40.99
CA GLY A 51 5.64 -80.03 40.15
C GLY A 51 4.37 -79.66 40.92
N SER A 52 4.41 -78.50 41.59
CA SER A 52 3.25 -77.87 42.20
C SER A 52 2.21 -77.65 41.12
N ARG A 53 1.04 -78.27 41.31
CA ARG A 53 -0.11 -78.19 40.39
C ARG A 53 -0.55 -76.74 40.12
N PHE A 54 -0.16 -75.81 40.99
CA PHE A 54 -0.35 -74.37 40.85
C PHE A 54 0.45 -73.74 39.70
N GLY A 55 1.66 -74.23 39.42
CA GLY A 55 2.52 -73.71 38.33
C GLY A 55 1.96 -73.96 36.93
N ARG A 56 1.22 -75.06 36.73
CA ARG A 56 0.52 -75.34 35.46
C ARG A 56 -0.69 -74.42 35.25
N PHE A 57 -1.38 -74.04 36.34
CA PHE A 57 -2.49 -73.09 36.28
C PHE A 57 -2.01 -71.67 35.95
N ILE A 58 -0.93 -71.22 36.60
CA ILE A 58 -0.27 -69.94 36.32
C ILE A 58 0.20 -69.84 34.87
N ARG A 59 0.84 -70.88 34.30
CA ARG A 59 1.24 -70.86 32.87
C ARG A 59 0.05 -70.69 31.91
N ARG A 60 -1.11 -71.24 32.27
CA ARG A 60 -2.33 -71.13 31.45
C ARG A 60 -2.96 -69.74 31.57
N LEU A 61 -3.03 -69.18 32.78
CA LEU A 61 -3.42 -67.78 33.00
C LEU A 61 -2.49 -66.79 32.29
N LEU A 62 -1.17 -67.01 32.35
CA LEU A 62 -0.18 -66.17 31.69
C LEU A 62 -0.39 -66.15 30.17
N ARG A 63 -0.65 -67.32 29.56
CA ARG A 63 -0.89 -67.42 28.12
C ARG A 63 -2.16 -66.69 27.69
N TRP A 64 -3.21 -66.72 28.51
CA TRP A 64 -4.43 -65.92 28.29
C TRP A 64 -4.21 -64.43 28.53
N GLY A 65 -3.45 -64.06 29.55
CA GLY A 65 -3.06 -62.67 29.82
C GLY A 65 -2.25 -62.06 28.67
N VAL A 66 -1.29 -62.80 28.11
CA VAL A 66 -0.54 -62.39 26.92
C VAL A 66 -1.45 -62.23 25.71
N LEU A 67 -2.41 -63.15 25.48
CA LEU A 67 -3.36 -63.03 24.38
C LEU A 67 -4.22 -61.75 24.51
N LEU A 68 -4.74 -61.47 25.70
CA LEU A 68 -5.51 -60.25 25.98
C LEU A 68 -4.65 -59.00 25.81
N LEU A 69 -3.39 -59.03 26.28
CA LEU A 69 -2.44 -57.94 26.11
C LEU A 69 -2.21 -57.64 24.62
N VAL A 70 -1.97 -58.65 23.79
CA VAL A 70 -1.76 -58.48 22.35
C VAL A 70 -2.99 -57.83 21.69
N ILE A 71 -4.18 -58.34 21.97
CA ILE A 71 -5.44 -57.77 21.42
C ILE A 71 -5.63 -56.32 21.89
N PHE A 72 -5.38 -56.04 23.17
CA PHE A 72 -5.47 -54.70 23.73
C PHE A 72 -4.48 -53.73 23.06
N THR A 73 -3.23 -54.12 22.92
CA THR A 73 -2.21 -53.29 22.24
C THR A 73 -2.57 -53.02 20.78
N LEU A 74 -3.12 -54.01 20.08
CA LEU A 74 -3.57 -53.85 18.69
C LEU A 74 -4.75 -52.87 18.59
N GLY A 75 -5.69 -52.94 19.53
CA GLY A 75 -6.81 -52.00 19.62
C GLY A 75 -6.36 -50.56 19.86
N VAL A 76 -5.39 -50.35 20.77
CA VAL A 76 -4.82 -49.02 21.05
C VAL A 76 -4.10 -48.44 19.83
N VAL A 77 -3.29 -49.26 19.14
CA VAL A 77 -2.61 -48.84 17.91
C VAL A 77 -3.63 -48.49 16.82
N ALA A 78 -4.64 -49.32 16.61
CA ALA A 78 -5.70 -49.05 15.63
C ALA A 78 -6.45 -47.75 15.94
N MET A 79 -6.82 -47.53 17.21
CA MET A 79 -7.50 -46.31 17.64
C MET A 79 -6.63 -45.06 17.43
N HIS A 80 -5.33 -45.16 17.72
CA HIS A 80 -4.38 -44.08 17.50
C HIS A 80 -4.24 -43.74 16.01
N PHE A 81 -4.13 -44.75 15.14
CA PHE A 81 -4.06 -44.53 13.68
C PHE A 81 -5.32 -43.89 13.12
N VAL A 82 -6.51 -44.32 13.58
CA VAL A 82 -7.80 -43.77 13.13
C VAL A 82 -7.97 -42.31 13.55
N GLN A 83 -7.43 -41.89 14.71
CA GLN A 83 -7.58 -40.51 15.19
C GLN A 83 -6.47 -39.56 14.74
N VAL A 84 -5.22 -40.02 14.62
CA VAL A 84 -4.07 -39.13 14.34
C VAL A 84 -3.94 -38.79 12.85
N GLN A 85 -4.29 -39.70 11.94
CA GLN A 85 -4.23 -39.41 10.50
C GLN A 85 -5.14 -38.24 10.06
N PRO A 86 -6.44 -38.18 10.43
CA PRO A 86 -7.31 -37.08 9.98
C PRO A 86 -6.83 -35.72 10.51
N LEU A 87 -6.35 -35.66 11.76
CA LEU A 87 -5.82 -34.42 12.34
C LEU A 87 -4.59 -33.88 11.61
N ARG A 88 -3.74 -34.77 11.05
CA ARG A 88 -2.60 -34.36 10.23
C ARG A 88 -3.03 -33.83 8.86
N ALA A 89 -4.04 -34.46 8.25
CA ALA A 89 -4.60 -33.98 7.00
C ALA A 89 -5.23 -32.59 7.16
N GLU A 90 -6.01 -32.39 8.22
CA GLU A 90 -6.62 -31.08 8.56
C GLU A 90 -5.56 -30.01 8.85
N ARG A 91 -4.48 -30.35 9.57
CA ARG A 91 -3.37 -29.42 9.79
C ARG A 91 -2.69 -29.01 8.49
N ASN A 92 -2.41 -29.97 7.61
CA ASN A 92 -1.80 -29.67 6.32
C ASN A 92 -2.72 -28.80 5.44
N ASP A 93 -4.02 -29.09 5.43
CA ASP A 93 -5.03 -28.32 4.69
C ASP A 93 -5.11 -26.87 5.20
N LEU A 94 -5.13 -26.68 6.52
CA LEU A 94 -5.08 -25.35 7.14
C LEU A 94 -3.78 -24.62 6.83
N THR A 95 -2.63 -25.31 6.86
CA THR A 95 -1.34 -24.69 6.50
C THR A 95 -1.32 -24.27 5.04
N LEU A 96 -1.84 -25.09 4.12
CA LEU A 96 -1.95 -24.71 2.71
C LEU A 96 -2.89 -23.53 2.50
N SER A 97 -4.04 -23.52 3.19
CA SER A 97 -5.01 -22.41 3.13
C SER A 97 -4.42 -21.11 3.67
N LEU A 98 -3.58 -21.17 4.71
CA LEU A 98 -2.88 -20.00 5.24
C LEU A 98 -1.85 -19.46 4.24
N VAL A 99 -1.07 -20.33 3.60
CA VAL A 99 -0.12 -19.92 2.56
C VAL A 99 -0.84 -19.27 1.39
N GLU A 100 -1.94 -19.86 0.91
CA GLU A 100 -2.75 -19.29 -0.18
C GLU A 100 -3.35 -17.92 0.20
N ALA A 101 -3.85 -17.80 1.44
CA ALA A 101 -4.37 -16.52 1.94
C ALA A 101 -3.27 -15.46 2.08
N GLU A 102 -2.08 -15.83 2.53
CA GLU A 102 -0.91 -14.94 2.60
C GLU A 102 -0.45 -14.50 1.20
N GLU A 103 -0.41 -15.41 0.23
CA GLU A 103 -0.10 -15.08 -1.18
C GLU A 103 -1.14 -14.11 -1.76
N THR A 104 -2.44 -14.39 -1.53
CA THR A 104 -3.53 -13.51 -1.96
C THR A 104 -3.43 -12.13 -1.31
N GLN A 105 -3.09 -12.09 -0.01
CA GLN A 105 -2.90 -10.83 0.70
C GLN A 105 -1.73 -10.02 0.12
N GLN A 106 -0.62 -10.69 -0.20
CA GLN A 106 0.53 -10.03 -0.82
C GLN A 106 0.20 -9.51 -2.24
N GLU A 107 -0.54 -10.29 -3.03
CA GLU A 107 -1.00 -9.87 -4.36
C GLU A 107 -1.91 -8.64 -4.28
N LEU A 108 -2.91 -8.67 -3.39
CA LEU A 108 -3.83 -7.54 -3.17
C LEU A 108 -3.10 -6.31 -2.67
N GLN A 109 -2.11 -6.47 -1.78
CA GLN A 109 -1.29 -5.34 -1.32
C GLN A 109 -0.48 -4.74 -2.47
N ALA A 110 0.15 -5.58 -3.31
CA ALA A 110 0.88 -5.11 -4.49
C ALA A 110 -0.04 -4.40 -5.50
N GLU A 111 -1.30 -4.84 -5.63
CA GLU A 111 -2.30 -4.16 -6.47
C GLU A 111 -2.70 -2.80 -5.87
N ILE A 112 -2.91 -2.71 -4.54
CA ILE A 112 -3.17 -1.43 -3.86
C ILE A 112 -2.02 -0.45 -4.09
N ASP A 113 -0.77 -0.86 -3.87
CA ASP A 113 0.41 -0.02 -4.06
C ASP A 113 0.50 0.49 -5.51
N LYS A 114 0.14 -0.36 -6.48
CA LYS A 114 0.06 0.01 -7.89
C LYS A 114 -1.04 1.03 -8.17
N LEU A 115 -2.22 0.87 -7.57
CA LEU A 115 -3.34 1.81 -7.73
C LEU A 115 -3.00 3.18 -7.13
N GLU A 116 -2.37 3.21 -5.94
CA GLU A 116 -1.92 4.45 -5.32
C GLU A 116 -0.93 5.20 -6.21
N GLY A 117 0.01 4.48 -6.86
CA GLY A 117 0.93 5.07 -7.83
C GLY A 117 0.22 5.71 -9.03
N VAL A 118 -0.79 5.04 -9.58
CA VAL A 118 -1.60 5.55 -10.69
C VAL A 118 -2.47 6.74 -10.28
N GLU A 119 -3.00 6.74 -9.05
CA GLU A 119 -3.76 7.86 -8.53
C GLU A 119 -2.89 9.12 -8.38
N ALA A 120 -1.69 8.97 -7.82
CA ALA A 120 -0.73 10.07 -7.71
C ALA A 120 -0.33 10.63 -9.09
N GLU A 121 -0.08 9.75 -10.08
CA GLU A 121 0.21 10.18 -11.45
C GLU A 121 -0.97 10.95 -12.08
N ASN A 122 -2.20 10.46 -11.90
CA ASN A 122 -3.40 11.15 -12.38
C ASN A 122 -3.59 12.53 -11.74
N GLN A 123 -3.30 12.68 -10.44
CA GLN A 123 -3.35 13.98 -9.77
C GLN A 123 -2.33 14.97 -10.36
N VAL A 124 -1.09 14.52 -10.58
CA VAL A 124 -0.04 15.34 -11.22
C VAL A 124 -0.41 15.73 -12.64
N LEU A 125 -0.93 14.79 -13.43
CA LEU A 125 -1.38 15.06 -14.80
C LEU A 125 -2.57 16.03 -14.85
N THR A 126 -3.53 15.88 -13.93
CA THR A 126 -4.68 16.78 -13.82
C THR A 126 -4.23 18.21 -13.52
N GLU A 127 -3.28 18.38 -12.60
CA GLU A 127 -2.73 19.70 -12.28
C GLU A 127 -1.94 20.29 -13.46
N SER A 128 -1.15 19.46 -14.17
CA SER A 128 -0.44 19.89 -15.38
C SER A 128 -1.41 20.33 -16.49
N ILE A 129 -2.55 19.65 -16.65
CA ILE A 129 -3.60 20.05 -17.61
C ILE A 129 -4.18 21.41 -17.23
N LYS A 130 -4.57 21.61 -15.97
CA LYS A 130 -5.09 22.90 -15.50
C LYS A 130 -4.11 24.04 -15.73
N GLN A 131 -2.83 23.84 -15.43
CA GLN A 131 -1.78 24.84 -15.66
C GLN A 131 -1.65 25.18 -17.15
N LYS A 132 -1.68 24.18 -18.05
CA LYS A 132 -1.62 24.38 -19.49
C LYS A 132 -2.86 25.08 -20.04
N GLU A 133 -4.04 24.73 -19.55
CA GLU A 133 -5.31 25.38 -19.92
C GLU A 133 -5.34 26.84 -19.48
N ALA A 134 -4.87 27.13 -18.27
CA ALA A 134 -4.70 28.50 -17.79
C ALA A 134 -3.72 29.27 -18.69
N ARG A 135 -2.55 28.70 -19.00
CA ARG A 135 -1.58 29.31 -19.91
C ARG A 135 -2.18 29.59 -21.29
N LEU A 136 -2.86 28.63 -21.92
CA LEU A 136 -3.51 28.84 -23.21
C LEU A 136 -4.57 29.95 -23.17
N THR A 137 -5.37 30.00 -22.09
CA THR A 137 -6.39 31.03 -21.92
C THR A 137 -5.76 32.41 -21.77
N LEU A 138 -4.65 32.50 -21.04
CA LEU A 138 -3.86 33.71 -20.85
C LEU A 138 -3.26 34.22 -22.18
N LEU A 139 -2.66 33.34 -22.97
CA LEU A 139 -2.17 33.68 -24.31
C LEU A 139 -3.30 34.16 -25.23
N ASN A 140 -4.48 33.54 -25.15
CA ASN A 140 -5.65 33.99 -25.91
C ASN A 140 -6.11 35.39 -25.49
N VAL A 141 -6.07 35.71 -24.20
CA VAL A 141 -6.32 37.08 -23.71
C VAL A 141 -5.29 38.05 -24.28
N LEU A 142 -4.01 37.69 -24.28
CA LEU A 142 -2.95 38.54 -24.84
C LEU A 142 -3.17 38.80 -26.33
N VAL A 143 -3.56 37.77 -27.10
CA VAL A 143 -3.91 37.93 -28.53
C VAL A 143 -5.08 38.89 -28.72
N ASP A 144 -6.12 38.81 -27.88
CA ASP A 144 -7.27 39.73 -27.94
C ASP A 144 -6.84 41.17 -27.62
N VAL A 145 -5.98 41.36 -26.62
CA VAL A 145 -5.41 42.68 -26.26
C VAL A 145 -4.54 43.24 -27.39
N THR A 146 -3.68 42.44 -28.02
CA THR A 146 -2.87 42.89 -29.16
C THR A 146 -3.74 43.24 -30.38
N ARG A 147 -4.82 42.50 -30.63
CA ARG A 147 -5.80 42.84 -31.68
C ARG A 147 -6.51 44.16 -31.38
N ALA A 148 -6.86 44.38 -30.12
CA ALA A 148 -7.47 45.63 -29.67
C ALA A 148 -6.50 46.81 -29.84
N GLN A 149 -5.24 46.66 -29.46
CA GLN A 149 -4.20 47.67 -29.69
C GLN A 149 -4.02 47.99 -31.18
N LEU A 150 -4.04 46.96 -32.04
CA LEU A 150 -3.95 47.15 -33.49
C LEU A 150 -5.17 47.90 -34.05
N ALA A 151 -6.38 47.57 -33.61
CA ALA A 151 -7.60 48.27 -34.03
C ALA A 151 -7.63 49.73 -33.54
N LEU A 152 -7.15 49.97 -32.32
CA LEU A 152 -7.01 51.31 -31.76
C LEU A 152 -6.03 52.16 -32.58
N ALA A 153 -4.88 51.60 -32.98
CA ALA A 153 -3.91 52.25 -33.84
C ALA A 153 -4.42 52.53 -35.27
N GLN A 154 -5.52 51.90 -35.68
CA GLN A 154 -6.21 52.12 -36.95
C GLN A 154 -7.41 53.08 -36.82
N ASP A 155 -7.60 53.70 -35.65
CA ASP A 155 -8.76 54.55 -35.33
C ASP A 155 -10.12 53.81 -35.50
N GLU A 156 -10.16 52.50 -35.23
CA GLU A 156 -11.37 51.67 -35.33
C GLU A 156 -11.92 51.26 -33.94
N PRO A 157 -12.67 52.12 -33.23
CA PRO A 157 -13.15 51.83 -31.88
C PRO A 157 -14.11 50.61 -31.82
N VAL A 158 -14.90 50.40 -32.87
CA VAL A 158 -15.75 49.22 -33.01
C VAL A 158 -14.91 47.93 -33.07
N GLY A 159 -13.74 47.98 -33.71
CA GLY A 159 -12.80 46.87 -33.79
C GLY A 159 -12.18 46.54 -32.42
N VAL A 160 -11.88 47.56 -31.61
CA VAL A 160 -11.39 47.40 -30.23
C VAL A 160 -12.42 46.66 -29.38
N ALA A 161 -13.67 47.13 -29.35
CA ALA A 161 -14.74 46.51 -28.57
C ALA A 161 -15.01 45.07 -29.02
N ALA A 162 -15.00 44.82 -30.33
CA ALA A 162 -15.19 43.48 -30.89
C ALA A 162 -14.03 42.52 -30.49
N ALA A 163 -12.78 42.98 -30.52
CA ALA A 163 -11.63 42.19 -30.11
C ALA A 163 -11.67 41.81 -28.62
N LEU A 164 -12.20 42.70 -27.77
CA LEU A 164 -12.22 42.54 -26.32
C LEU A 164 -13.51 41.90 -25.76
N GLN A 165 -14.52 41.67 -26.61
CA GLN A 165 -15.85 41.25 -26.18
C GLN A 165 -15.84 39.97 -25.32
N ALA A 166 -14.97 39.00 -25.64
CA ALA A 166 -14.86 37.74 -24.91
C ALA A 166 -13.80 37.77 -23.79
N THR A 167 -12.98 38.80 -23.71
CA THR A 167 -11.83 38.87 -22.79
C THR A 167 -12.27 38.87 -21.33
N GLY A 168 -13.35 39.56 -20.99
CA GLY A 168 -13.85 39.63 -19.61
C GLY A 168 -14.25 38.27 -19.03
N GLU A 169 -14.88 37.41 -19.84
CA GLU A 169 -15.25 36.04 -19.43
C GLU A 169 -14.03 35.12 -19.37
N LYS A 170 -13.06 35.28 -20.27
CA LYS A 170 -11.78 34.54 -20.21
C LYS A 170 -11.01 34.86 -18.92
N LEU A 171 -10.93 36.14 -18.54
CA LEU A 171 -10.30 36.56 -17.28
C LEU A 171 -11.02 36.01 -16.05
N ARG A 172 -12.36 35.92 -16.10
CA ARG A 172 -13.15 35.28 -15.05
C ARG A 172 -12.86 33.78 -14.94
N SER A 173 -12.85 33.07 -16.07
CA SER A 173 -12.52 31.64 -16.09
C SER A 173 -11.09 31.38 -15.62
N LEU A 174 -10.14 32.26 -15.93
CA LEU A 174 -8.77 32.18 -15.43
C LEU A 174 -8.71 32.26 -13.90
N ARG A 175 -9.53 33.13 -13.29
CA ARG A 175 -9.61 33.25 -11.83
C ARG A 175 -10.06 31.94 -11.19
N ASP A 176 -11.06 31.29 -11.80
CA ASP A 176 -11.58 30.03 -11.29
C ASP A 176 -10.56 28.87 -11.45
N LEU A 177 -9.73 28.92 -12.49
CA LEU A 177 -8.67 27.93 -12.73
C LEU A 177 -7.44 28.13 -11.81
N LEU A 178 -6.99 29.38 -11.62
CA LEU A 178 -5.78 29.70 -10.87
C LEU A 178 -6.01 29.87 -9.36
N GLY A 179 -7.26 30.00 -8.93
CA GLY A 179 -7.59 30.16 -7.51
C GLY A 179 -7.16 31.52 -6.95
N THR A 180 -6.65 31.53 -5.72
CA THR A 180 -6.41 32.78 -4.97
C THR A 180 -5.08 33.46 -5.28
N SER A 181 -4.10 32.78 -5.89
CA SER A 181 -2.76 33.33 -6.11
C SER A 181 -2.77 34.54 -7.04
N ALA A 182 -3.49 34.46 -8.16
CA ALA A 182 -3.58 35.51 -9.18
C ALA A 182 -4.92 36.29 -9.14
N ALA A 183 -5.74 36.09 -8.10
CA ALA A 183 -7.11 36.63 -8.08
C ALA A 183 -7.15 38.17 -8.09
N ALA A 184 -6.21 38.83 -7.40
CA ALA A 184 -6.16 40.28 -7.33
C ALA A 184 -5.76 40.89 -8.68
N ASP A 185 -4.73 40.34 -9.33
CA ASP A 185 -4.24 40.85 -10.61
C ASP A 185 -5.24 40.61 -11.75
N LEU A 186 -5.94 39.48 -11.73
CA LEU A 186 -7.03 39.20 -12.66
C LEU A 186 -8.23 40.13 -12.46
N GLU A 187 -8.58 40.48 -11.21
CA GLU A 187 -9.66 41.44 -10.97
C GLU A 187 -9.25 42.85 -11.42
N GLY A 188 -8.04 43.30 -11.09
CA GLY A 188 -7.50 44.57 -11.60
C GLY A 188 -7.44 44.61 -13.13
N SER A 189 -7.10 43.50 -13.78
CA SER A 189 -7.13 43.35 -15.24
C SER A 189 -8.55 43.50 -15.81
N ARG A 190 -9.57 42.98 -15.11
CA ARG A 190 -10.98 43.12 -15.51
C ARG A 190 -11.48 44.55 -15.32
N GLU A 191 -11.10 45.22 -14.23
CA GLU A 191 -11.44 46.63 -14.01
C GLU A 191 -10.84 47.52 -15.11
N ARG A 192 -9.57 47.30 -15.47
CA ARG A 192 -8.92 47.99 -16.59
C ARG A 192 -9.61 47.73 -17.92
N LEU A 193 -10.03 46.50 -18.18
CA LEU A 193 -10.78 46.17 -19.39
C LEU A 193 -12.07 47.00 -19.50
N VAL A 194 -12.77 47.20 -18.38
CA VAL A 194 -13.98 48.04 -18.35
C VAL A 194 -13.65 49.51 -18.63
N LEU A 195 -12.54 50.03 -18.08
CA LEU A 195 -12.08 51.39 -18.38
C LEU A 195 -11.79 51.58 -19.86
N VAL A 196 -10.99 50.68 -20.47
CA VAL A 196 -10.69 50.68 -21.91
C VAL A 196 -11.98 50.74 -22.74
N LEU A 197 -12.95 49.87 -22.45
CA LEU A 197 -14.21 49.84 -23.19
C LEU A 197 -15.05 51.12 -23.03
N SER A 198 -14.89 51.85 -21.92
CA SER A 198 -15.59 53.12 -21.69
C SER A 198 -14.87 54.34 -22.27
N GLU A 199 -13.54 54.26 -22.42
CA GLU A 199 -12.68 55.36 -22.86
C GLU A 199 -12.38 55.32 -24.36
N VAL A 200 -12.50 54.15 -25.02
CA VAL A 200 -12.11 53.97 -26.43
C VAL A 200 -12.69 55.01 -27.40
N ASP A 201 -13.91 55.48 -27.18
CA ASP A 201 -14.58 56.46 -28.05
C ASP A 201 -14.21 57.91 -27.72
N ASN A 202 -13.78 58.20 -26.50
CA ASN A 202 -13.65 59.57 -25.98
C ASN A 202 -12.21 59.98 -25.64
N ASP A 203 -11.37 59.01 -25.28
CA ASP A 203 -9.97 59.17 -24.92
C ASP A 203 -9.15 57.95 -25.37
N PRO A 204 -8.82 57.85 -26.67
CA PRO A 204 -8.08 56.70 -27.20
C PRO A 204 -6.67 56.59 -26.61
N PHE A 205 -6.08 57.69 -26.14
CA PHE A 205 -4.76 57.69 -25.49
C PHE A 205 -4.81 57.02 -24.11
N ALA A 206 -5.84 57.31 -23.31
CA ALA A 206 -6.05 56.62 -22.04
C ALA A 206 -6.31 55.11 -22.25
N ALA A 207 -7.15 54.77 -23.23
CA ALA A 207 -7.43 53.39 -23.59
C ALA A 207 -6.18 52.61 -24.05
N GLU A 208 -5.30 53.24 -24.84
CA GLU A 208 -4.02 52.63 -25.27
C GLU A 208 -3.13 52.29 -24.07
N ARG A 209 -2.97 53.23 -23.14
CA ARG A 209 -2.16 53.04 -21.93
C ARG A 209 -2.74 51.93 -21.04
N ASP A 210 -4.06 51.87 -20.88
CA ASP A 210 -4.68 50.81 -20.08
C ASP A 210 -4.58 49.42 -20.75
N LEU A 211 -4.63 49.34 -22.08
CA LEU A 211 -4.33 48.12 -22.83
C LEU A 211 -2.86 47.67 -22.66
N GLU A 212 -1.91 48.62 -22.64
CA GLU A 212 -0.50 48.32 -22.38
C GLU A 212 -0.30 47.78 -20.96
N ILE A 213 -0.91 48.41 -19.95
CA ILE A 213 -0.83 47.93 -18.57
C ILE A 213 -1.46 46.54 -18.45
N LEU A 214 -2.64 46.33 -19.06
CA LEU A 214 -3.28 45.02 -19.11
C LEU A 214 -2.35 43.96 -19.74
N ALA A 215 -1.74 44.24 -20.89
CA ALA A 215 -0.80 43.32 -21.53
C ALA A 215 0.38 42.95 -20.61
N ASN A 216 0.96 43.95 -19.93
CA ASN A 216 2.07 43.75 -19.01
C ASN A 216 1.68 42.91 -17.78
N THR A 217 0.52 43.18 -17.16
CA THR A 217 -0.01 42.37 -16.05
C THR A 217 -0.26 40.93 -16.48
N ILE A 218 -0.83 40.72 -17.67
CA ILE A 218 -1.06 39.37 -18.20
C ILE A 218 0.26 38.63 -18.44
N LEU A 219 1.29 39.31 -18.95
CA LEU A 219 2.63 38.73 -19.10
C LEU A 219 3.32 38.42 -17.77
N GLU A 220 3.08 39.21 -16.73
CA GLU A 220 3.60 38.96 -15.37
C GLU A 220 2.99 37.68 -14.79
N ILE A 221 1.67 37.52 -14.87
CA ILE A 221 0.97 36.28 -14.45
C ILE A 221 1.49 35.07 -15.24
N GLU A 222 1.81 35.23 -16.53
CA GLU A 222 2.37 34.15 -17.36
C GLU A 222 3.72 33.64 -16.86
N ARG A 223 4.61 34.56 -16.46
CA ARG A 223 5.93 34.24 -15.94
C ARG A 223 5.84 33.53 -14.60
N GLU A 224 5.00 34.06 -13.71
CA GLU A 224 4.74 33.44 -12.40
C GLU A 224 4.19 32.01 -12.56
N LEU A 225 3.26 31.80 -13.50
CA LEU A 225 2.70 30.48 -13.77
C LEU A 225 3.72 29.52 -14.40
N SER A 226 4.65 30.04 -15.20
CA SER A 226 5.71 29.26 -15.84
C SER A 226 6.87 28.92 -14.89
N GLY A 227 6.94 29.59 -13.73
CA GLY A 227 8.03 29.44 -12.76
C GLY A 227 9.34 30.08 -13.22
N GLU A 228 9.26 31.11 -14.08
CA GLU A 228 10.41 31.90 -14.56
C GLU A 228 10.64 33.18 -13.73
#